data_AF-A0A6I2YBX6-F1
#
_entry.id   AF-A0A6I2YBX6-F1
#
_cell.length_a   1.000
_cell.length_b   1.000
_cell.length_c   1.000
_cell.angle_alpha   90.00
_cell.angle_beta   90.00
_cell.angle_gamma   90.00
#
_symmetry.space_group_name_H-M   'P 1'
#
loop_
_entity.id
_entity.type
_entity.pdbx_description
1 polymer ?
#
loop_
_entity_poly.entity_id
_entity_poly.type
_entity_poly.pdbx_seq_one_letter_code
_entity_poly.pdbx_strand_id
1 'polypeptide(L)'
;MSQDSPAKVQRSSTWAGLRAGDPVKIDDPRARRSTFEFVAHVEHLGNGSTWVEVVGGRRGDRKLWNFRPDQVYPAQGKKDMPSLDDAPQLPFG
;
A
#
# COMPACT_ATOMS: atom_id res chain seq x y z
N MET A 1 -15.83 -11.92 -27.26
CA MET A 1 -14.61 -11.42 -26.57
C MET A 1 -15.08 -10.29 -25.69
N SER A 2 -15.26 -10.54 -24.40
CA SER A 2 -15.78 -9.53 -23.48
C SER A 2 -14.73 -8.45 -23.31
N GLN A 3 -15.04 -7.27 -23.81
CA GLN A 3 -14.25 -6.07 -23.61
C GLN A 3 -14.49 -5.65 -22.15
N ASP A 4 -13.55 -5.99 -21.27
CA ASP A 4 -13.53 -5.54 -19.88
C ASP A 4 -13.66 -4.01 -19.92
N SER A 5 -14.76 -3.48 -19.38
CA SER A 5 -14.87 -2.04 -19.18
C SER A 5 -13.66 -1.63 -18.34
N PRO A 6 -12.96 -0.52 -18.62
CA PRO A 6 -11.84 -0.11 -17.78
C PRO A 6 -12.40 0.01 -16.36
N ALA A 7 -12.00 -0.95 -15.54
CA ALA A 7 -12.40 -1.03 -14.16
C ALA A 7 -12.28 0.35 -13.53
N LYS A 8 -13.39 0.91 -13.05
CA LYS A 8 -13.34 2.21 -12.38
C LYS A 8 -12.62 1.99 -11.06
N VAL A 9 -11.36 2.37 -11.01
CA VAL A 9 -10.53 2.32 -9.80
C VAL A 9 -10.52 3.69 -9.15
N GLN A 10 -10.74 3.73 -7.84
CA GLN A 10 -10.54 4.91 -7.01
C GLN A 10 -9.13 4.85 -6.44
N ARG A 11 -8.31 5.87 -6.70
CA ARG A 11 -6.92 5.94 -6.26
C ARG A 11 -6.73 7.10 -5.30
N SER A 12 -6.19 6.81 -4.11
CA SER A 12 -5.98 7.79 -3.03
C SER A 12 -4.51 7.83 -2.64
N SER A 13 -3.88 9.01 -2.75
CA SER A 13 -2.49 9.24 -2.31
C SER A 13 -2.33 9.38 -0.78
N THR A 14 -3.41 9.12 -0.04
CA THR A 14 -3.43 9.06 1.41
C THR A 14 -4.26 7.87 1.84
N TRP A 15 -3.84 7.17 2.89
CA TRP A 15 -4.55 6.00 3.42
C TRP A 15 -4.05 5.61 4.81
N ALA A 16 -4.98 5.34 5.73
CA ALA A 16 -4.68 4.92 7.11
C ALA A 16 -3.60 5.80 7.78
N GLY A 17 -3.61 7.10 7.47
CA GLY A 17 -2.65 8.07 7.99
C GLY A 17 -1.35 8.24 7.19
N LEU A 18 -1.06 7.35 6.25
CA LEU A 18 0.04 7.51 5.30
C LEU A 18 -0.27 8.58 4.24
N ARG A 19 0.79 9.21 3.76
CA ARG A 19 0.83 10.06 2.57
C ARG A 19 1.84 9.50 1.57
N ALA A 20 1.63 9.77 0.29
CA ALA A 20 2.58 9.38 -0.76
C ALA A 20 4.01 9.82 -0.42
N GLY A 21 4.96 8.90 -0.47
CA GLY A 21 6.35 9.08 -0.05
C GLY A 21 6.67 8.56 1.35
N ASP A 22 5.65 8.27 2.19
CA ASP A 22 5.90 7.74 3.53
C ASP A 22 6.51 6.34 3.48
N PRO A 23 7.53 6.05 4.30
CA PRO A 23 8.16 4.74 4.32
C PRO A 23 7.21 3.68 4.88
N VAL A 24 7.17 2.52 4.23
CA VAL A 24 6.36 1.36 4.64
C VAL A 24 7.20 0.09 4.70
N LYS A 25 6.77 -0.83 5.56
CA LYS A 25 7.25 -2.21 5.63
C LYS A 25 6.24 -3.11 4.95
N ILE A 26 6.75 -4.09 4.23
CA ILE A 26 5.93 -5.08 3.52
C ILE A 26 6.20 -6.44 4.12
N ASP A 27 5.14 -7.12 4.56
CA ASP A 27 5.21 -8.52 4.97
C ASP A 27 5.10 -9.44 3.74
N ASP A 28 6.18 -9.46 2.96
CA ASP A 28 6.37 -10.37 1.84
C ASP A 28 7.84 -10.83 1.78
N PRO A 29 8.13 -12.15 1.68
CA PRO A 29 9.49 -12.66 1.59
C PRO A 29 10.33 -12.05 0.46
N ARG A 30 9.70 -11.66 -0.67
CA ARG A 30 10.35 -11.02 -1.82
C ARG A 30 10.73 -9.56 -1.54
N ALA A 31 10.06 -8.94 -0.57
CA ALA A 31 10.21 -7.54 -0.19
C ALA A 31 11.18 -7.33 0.99
N ARG A 32 11.51 -8.39 1.73
CA ARG A 32 12.23 -8.35 3.03
C ARG A 32 13.58 -7.62 3.05
N ARG A 33 14.26 -7.46 1.91
CA ARG A 33 15.56 -6.75 1.79
C ARG A 33 15.48 -5.40 1.07
N SER A 34 14.28 -4.95 0.73
CA SER A 34 14.05 -3.72 -0.04
C SER A 34 13.39 -2.68 0.86
N THR A 35 13.64 -1.40 0.55
CA THR A 35 12.90 -0.28 1.14
C THR A 35 11.75 0.08 0.22
N PHE A 36 10.59 0.39 0.81
CA PHE A 36 9.40 0.79 0.09
C PHE A 36 8.85 2.10 0.64
N GLU A 37 8.29 2.89 -0.27
CA GLU A 37 7.54 4.10 0.03
C GLU A 37 6.12 3.92 -0.49
N PHE A 38 5.14 4.36 0.32
CA PHE A 38 3.74 4.35 -0.05
C PHE A 38 3.50 5.28 -1.25
N VAL A 39 2.69 4.83 -2.20
CA VAL A 39 2.30 5.64 -3.37
C VAL A 39 0.81 5.94 -3.31
N ALA A 40 -0.03 4.91 -3.20
CA ALA A 40 -1.47 5.08 -3.15
C ALA A 40 -2.18 3.84 -2.58
N HIS A 41 -3.36 4.05 -2.02
CA HIS A 41 -4.35 3.00 -1.83
C HIS A 41 -5.32 3.03 -3.01
N VAL A 42 -5.65 1.86 -3.54
CA VAL A 42 -6.51 1.72 -4.71
C VAL A 42 -7.65 0.78 -4.39
N GLU A 43 -8.86 1.19 -4.75
CA GLU A 43 -10.08 0.42 -4.61
C GLU A 43 -10.73 0.22 -5.98
N HIS A 44 -11.07 -1.02 -6.29
CA HIS A 44 -11.80 -1.38 -7.50
C HIS A 44 -13.30 -1.31 -7.26
N LEU A 45 -13.95 -0.29 -7.81
CA LEU A 45 -15.36 0.02 -7.52
C LEU A 45 -16.34 -1.05 -8.04
N GLY A 46 -15.90 -1.92 -8.95
CA GLY A 46 -16.76 -2.98 -9.50
C GLY A 46 -16.87 -4.23 -8.63
N ASN A 47 -15.90 -4.49 -7.75
CA ASN A 47 -15.86 -5.72 -6.94
C ASN A 47 -15.37 -5.51 -5.51
N GLY A 48 -15.09 -4.26 -5.11
CA GLY A 48 -14.58 -3.90 -3.79
C GLY A 48 -13.15 -4.36 -3.49
N SER A 49 -12.41 -4.88 -4.47
CA SER A 49 -11.03 -5.32 -4.24
C SER A 49 -10.14 -4.11 -3.99
N THR A 50 -9.29 -4.19 -2.98
CA THR A 50 -8.35 -3.14 -2.62
C THR A 50 -6.90 -3.62 -2.72
N TRP A 51 -5.99 -2.71 -3.04
CA TRP A 51 -4.55 -2.93 -2.97
C TRP A 51 -3.82 -1.64 -2.65
N VAL A 52 -2.58 -1.79 -2.23
CA VAL A 52 -1.68 -0.69 -1.95
C VAL A 52 -0.57 -0.69 -2.98
N GLU A 53 -0.39 0.44 -3.64
CA GLU A 53 0.73 0.74 -4.50
C GLU A 53 1.90 1.26 -3.66
N VAL A 54 3.07 0.66 -3.85
CA VAL A 54 4.33 1.09 -3.24
C VAL A 54 5.41 1.17 -4.28
N VAL A 55 6.39 2.04 -4.08
CA VAL A 55 7.60 2.10 -4.89
C VAL A 55 8.79 1.63 -4.07
N GLY A 56 9.55 0.69 -4.60
CA GLY A 56 10.70 0.15 -3.89
C GLY A 56 11.43 -0.94 -4.65
N GLY A 57 12.49 -1.45 -4.04
CA GLY A 57 13.40 -2.38 -4.67
C GLY A 57 14.84 -2.15 -4.23
N ARG A 58 15.79 -2.81 -4.91
CA ARG A 58 17.22 -2.58 -4.69
C ARG A 58 17.62 -1.20 -5.21
N ARG A 59 18.66 -0.61 -4.62
CA ARG A 59 19.23 0.68 -5.07
C ARG A 59 19.66 0.55 -6.54
N GLY A 60 18.91 1.18 -7.45
CA GLY A 60 19.10 1.12 -8.90
C GLY A 60 17.97 0.43 -9.69
N ASP A 61 17.08 -0.31 -9.02
CA ASP A 61 15.94 -1.02 -9.63
C ASP A 61 14.68 -0.83 -8.77
N ARG A 62 14.34 0.43 -8.52
CA ARG A 62 13.09 0.80 -7.82
C ARG A 62 11.97 0.76 -8.84
N LYS A 63 10.93 -0.03 -8.55
CA LYS A 63 9.75 -0.16 -9.42
C LYS A 63 8.47 -0.07 -8.59
N LEU A 64 7.33 0.05 -9.28
CA LEU A 64 6.01 -0.01 -8.66
C LEU A 64 5.66 -1.46 -8.33
N TRP A 65 5.13 -1.67 -7.13
CA TRP A 65 4.62 -2.94 -6.66
C TRP A 65 3.22 -2.74 -6.07
N ASN A 66 2.41 -3.79 -6.18
CA ASN A 66 1.08 -3.82 -5.58
C ASN A 66 1.06 -4.92 -4.53
N PHE A 67 0.66 -4.58 -3.32
CA PHE A 67 0.48 -5.51 -2.22
C PHE A 67 -0.94 -5.43 -1.69
N ARG A 68 -1.40 -6.48 -1.03
CA ARG A 68 -2.67 -6.41 -0.32
C ARG A 68 -2.55 -5.47 0.89
N PRO A 69 -3.63 -4.80 1.32
CA PRO A 69 -3.60 -3.90 2.47
C PRO A 69 -3.07 -4.54 3.76
N ASP A 70 -3.41 -5.81 4.02
CA ASP A 70 -2.99 -6.61 5.18
C ASP A 70 -1.48 -6.91 5.23
N GLN A 71 -0.78 -6.73 4.09
CA GLN A 71 0.67 -6.90 3.99
C GLN A 71 1.45 -5.60 4.19
N VAL A 72 0.77 -4.45 4.30
CA VAL A 72 1.41 -3.14 4.40
C VAL A 72 1.33 -2.60 5.81
N TYR A 73 2.51 -2.32 6.36
CA TYR A 73 2.69 -1.81 7.71
C TYR A 73 3.44 -0.47 7.66
N PRO A 74 3.12 0.47 8.54
CA PRO A 74 3.88 1.72 8.62
C PRO A 74 5.32 1.43 9.07
N ALA A 75 6.31 2.07 8.43
CA ALA A 75 7.70 1.87 8.83
C ALA A 75 8.03 2.53 10.18
N GLN A 76 7.34 3.64 10.49
CA GLN A 76 7.43 4.36 11.75
C GLN A 76 6.10 4.25 12.50
N GLY A 77 6.16 3.73 13.73
CA GLY A 77 4.99 3.45 14.57
C GLY A 77 5.35 2.59 15.77
N LYS A 78 4.44 2.49 16.75
CA LYS A 78 4.63 1.61 17.93
C LYS A 78 4.78 0.15 17.48
N LYS A 79 5.52 -0.64 18.26
CA LYS A 79 5.92 -2.03 17.96
C LYS A 79 4.74 -2.98 17.68
N ASP A 80 3.53 -2.59 18.07
CA ASP A 80 2.30 -3.40 18.02
C ASP A 80 1.17 -2.74 17.20
N MET A 81 1.50 -1.93 16.18
CA MET A 81 0.42 -1.38 15.35
C MET A 81 -0.18 -2.45 14.44
N PRO A 82 -1.52 -2.54 14.34
CA PRO A 82 -2.20 -3.47 13.45
C PRO A 82 -1.80 -3.21 11.99
N SER A 83 -2.15 -4.16 11.11
CA SER A 83 -2.14 -3.87 9.67
C SER A 83 -2.96 -2.60 9.40
N LEU A 84 -2.63 -1.86 8.35
CA LEU A 84 -3.38 -0.65 8.00
C LEU A 84 -4.81 -0.95 7.53
N ASP A 85 -5.12 -2.23 7.29
CA ASP A 85 -6.47 -2.77 7.06
C ASP A 85 -7.27 -2.87 8.38
N ASP A 86 -6.61 -3.24 9.48
CA ASP A 86 -7.22 -3.43 10.81
C ASP A 86 -7.33 -2.14 11.64
N ALA A 87 -6.53 -1.11 11.37
CA ALA A 87 -6.56 0.17 12.07
C ALA A 87 -6.61 1.37 11.09
N PRO A 88 -7.80 1.73 10.59
CA PRO A 88 -7.96 2.83 9.62
C PRO A 88 -7.62 4.23 10.18
N GLN A 89 -7.30 4.36 11.47
CA GLN A 89 -7.02 5.64 12.12
C GLN A 89 -5.73 5.56 12.95
N LEU A 90 -4.62 5.96 12.35
CA LEU A 90 -3.50 6.47 13.13
C LEU A 90 -3.90 7.86 13.66
N PRO A 91 -3.94 8.08 14.98
CA PRO A 91 -4.12 9.42 15.51
C PRO A 91 -2.84 10.20 15.25
N PHE A 92 -2.85 11.05 14.22
CA PHE A 92 -1.90 12.16 14.15
C PHE A 92 -2.42 13.24 15.10
N GLY A 93 -1.75 13.36 16.25
CA GLY A 93 -1.58 14.64 16.93
C GLY A 93 -0.32 15.30 16.41
#